data_AF-A0A6V7I0I2-F1
#
_entry.id   AF-A0A6V7I0I2-F1
#
_cell.length_a   1.000
_cell.length_b   1.000
_cell.length_c   1.000
_cell.angle_alpha   90.00
_cell.angle_beta   90.00
_cell.angle_gamma   90.00
#
_symmetry.space_group_name_H-M   'P 1'
#
loop_
_entity.id
_entity.type
_entity.pdbx_description
1 polymer ?
#
loop_
_entity_poly.entity_id
_entity_poly.type
_entity_poly.pdbx_seq_one_letter_code
_entity_poly.pdbx_strand_id
1 'polypeptide(L)' 'DRKTCLTGGCWSTSRSSVFYVINDVGMMEVFDILVGLNNPVTTIRLCEDALKTLTAHENGKLVAVGSDK' A
#
# COMPACT_ATOMS: atom_id res chain seq x y z
N ASP A 1 -14.38 2.66 -17.58
CA ASP A 1 -13.68 2.36 -16.32
C ASP A 1 -12.73 3.47 -15.93
N ARG A 2 -12.90 4.04 -14.73
CA ARG A 2 -11.94 5.01 -14.18
C ARG A 2 -10.68 4.25 -13.75
N LYS A 3 -9.52 4.64 -14.27
CA LYS A 3 -8.24 4.15 -13.75
C LYS A 3 -7.98 4.76 -12.38
N THR A 4 -7.65 3.92 -11.41
CA THR A 4 -7.16 4.35 -10.09
C THR A 4 -5.76 4.92 -10.23
N CYS A 5 -5.48 5.98 -9.47
CA CYS A 5 -4.16 6.62 -9.44
C CYS A 5 -3.44 6.24 -8.15
N LEU A 6 -2.19 5.79 -8.26
CA LEU A 6 -1.35 5.56 -7.10
C LEU A 6 -0.97 6.89 -6.47
N THR A 7 -1.11 6.99 -5.15
CA THR A 7 -0.87 8.21 -4.38
C THR A 7 0.33 8.10 -3.46
N GLY A 8 0.91 6.90 -3.30
CA GLY A 8 2.10 6.67 -2.49
C GLY A 8 2.49 5.21 -2.41
N GLY A 9 3.66 4.96 -1.86
CA GLY A 9 4.17 3.62 -1.62
C GLY A 9 5.39 3.63 -0.70
N CYS A 10 5.65 2.50 -0.04
CA CYS A 10 6.85 2.32 0.78
C CYS A 10 7.22 0.83 0.85
N TRP A 11 8.48 0.57 1.18
CA TRP A 11 8.98 -0.80 1.38
C TRP A 11 8.66 -1.29 2.78
N SER A 12 8.51 -2.61 2.92
CA SER A 12 8.59 -3.24 4.22
C SER A 12 9.99 -3.08 4.80
N THR A 13 10.04 -2.70 6.08
CA THR A 13 11.28 -2.59 6.86
C THR A 13 11.76 -3.94 7.39
N SER A 14 10.90 -4.99 7.38
CA SER A 14 11.23 -6.34 7.87
C SER A 14 11.44 -7.37 6.75
N ARG A 15 10.96 -7.11 5.53
CA ARG A 15 11.07 -8.04 4.40
C ARG A 15 11.33 -7.28 3.09
N SER A 16 12.56 -7.32 2.60
CA SER A 16 13.02 -6.54 1.44
C SER A 16 12.31 -6.83 0.13
N SER A 17 11.60 -7.95 0.00
CA SER A 17 10.83 -8.28 -1.20
C SER A 17 9.43 -7.67 -1.21
N VAL A 18 8.96 -7.16 -0.06
CA VAL A 18 7.59 -6.68 0.13
C VAL A 18 7.54 -5.16 0.06
N PHE A 19 6.57 -4.65 -0.69
CA PHE A 19 6.23 -3.23 -0.71
C PHE A 19 4.72 -3.02 -0.71
N TYR A 20 4.33 -1.82 -0.33
CA TYR A 20 2.96 -1.37 -0.20
C TYR A 20 2.73 -0.20 -1.15
N VAL A 21 1.57 -0.16 -1.79
CA VAL A 21 1.11 1.00 -2.57
C VAL A 21 -0.29 1.40 -2.12
N ILE A 22 -0.59 2.69 -2.18
CA ILE A 22 -1.90 3.25 -1.85
C ILE A 22 -2.46 4.05 -3.02
N ASN A 23 -3.78 4.22 -3.07
CA ASN A 23 -4.44 4.88 -4.19
C ASN A 23 -5.52 5.90 -3.82
N ASP A 24 -6.02 6.57 -4.85
CA ASP A 24 -7.05 7.62 -4.79
C ASP A 24 -8.47 7.12 -4.51
N VAL A 25 -8.64 5.81 -4.29
CA VAL A 25 -9.92 5.19 -3.95
C VAL A 25 -9.88 4.48 -2.60
N GLY A 26 -8.91 4.75 -1.74
CA GLY A 26 -8.96 4.22 -0.37
C GLY A 26 -8.44 2.79 -0.20
N MET A 27 -7.72 2.25 -1.19
CA MET A 27 -7.14 0.91 -1.12
C MET A 27 -5.62 0.95 -0.92
N MET A 28 -5.13 -0.01 -0.14
CA MET A 28 -3.72 -0.37 -0.04
C MET A 28 -3.53 -1.76 -0.67
N GLU A 29 -2.51 -1.89 -1.52
CA GLU A 29 -2.12 -3.15 -2.14
C GLU A 29 -0.72 -3.55 -1.68
N VAL A 30 -0.54 -4.83 -1.41
CA VAL A 30 0.72 -5.41 -0.94
C VAL A 30 1.28 -6.31 -2.02
N PHE A 31 2.53 -6.09 -2.40
CA PHE A 31 3.23 -6.89 -3.39
C PHE A 31 4.42 -7.58 -2.75
N ASP A 32 4.76 -8.76 -3.27
CA ASP A 32 6.01 -9.44 -2.97
C ASP A 32 6.68 -9.85 -4.28
N ILE A 33 7.84 -9.25 -4.58
CA ILE A 33 8.57 -9.48 -5.83
C ILE A 33 8.94 -10.96 -6.01
N LEU A 34 9.17 -11.68 -4.92
CA LEU A 34 9.51 -13.10 -4.97
C LEU A 34 8.29 -13.99 -5.28
N VAL A 35 7.07 -13.48 -5.08
CA VAL A 35 5.83 -14.14 -5.48
C VAL A 35 5.46 -13.79 -6.92
N GLY A 36 5.68 -12.53 -7.31
CA GLY A 36 5.42 -12.01 -8.64
C GLY A 36 4.72 -10.65 -8.60
N LEU A 37 4.79 -9.91 -9.72
CA LEU A 37 4.31 -8.53 -9.82
C LEU A 37 3.02 -8.36 -10.62
N ASN A 38 2.49 -9.43 -11.20
CA ASN A 38 1.29 -9.35 -12.02
C ASN A 38 0.03 -8.98 -11.21
N ASN A 39 -0.03 -9.44 -9.96
CA ASN A 39 -1.13 -9.19 -9.04
C ASN A 39 -0.58 -8.93 -7.64
N PRO A 40 -1.27 -8.11 -6.82
CA PRO A 40 -0.92 -7.98 -5.42
C PRO A 40 -1.11 -9.30 -4.68
N VAL A 41 -0.28 -9.53 -3.66
CA VAL A 41 -0.44 -10.63 -2.70
C VAL A 41 -1.73 -10.45 -1.89
N THR A 42 -2.05 -9.20 -1.53
CA THR A 42 -3.33 -8.86 -0.92
C THR A 42 -3.70 -7.41 -1.21
N THR A 43 -5.01 -7.13 -1.21
CA THR A 43 -5.59 -5.79 -1.35
C THR A 43 -6.51 -5.53 -0.17
N ILE A 44 -6.42 -4.35 0.43
CA ILE A 44 -7.15 -3.96 1.64
C ILE A 44 -7.82 -2.61 1.40
N ARG A 45 -9.15 -2.53 1.58
CA ARG A 45 -9.86 -1.25 1.62
C ARG A 45 -9.76 -0.66 3.03
N LEU A 46 -9.20 0.54 3.16
CA LEU A 46 -9.03 1.22 4.45
C LEU A 46 -10.12 2.25 4.72
N CYS A 47 -10.53 3.01 3.71
CA CYS A 47 -11.60 4.00 3.80
C CYS A 47 -12.22 4.31 2.43
N GLU A 48 -13.25 5.15 2.40
CA GLU A 48 -13.88 5.61 1.15
C GLU A 48 -13.22 6.84 0.52
N ASP A 49 -12.22 7.42 1.20
CA ASP A 49 -11.49 8.62 0.78
C ASP A 49 -10.13 8.28 0.14
N ALA A 50 -9.50 9.26 -0.52
CA ALA A 50 -8.17 9.06 -1.09
C ALA A 50 -7.10 8.94 0.02
N LEU A 51 -6.22 7.94 -0.11
CA LEU A 51 -5.06 7.80 0.77
C LEU A 51 -3.94 8.70 0.23
N LYS A 52 -3.17 9.34 1.12
CA LYS A 52 -2.14 10.34 0.75
C LYS A 52 -0.76 10.06 1.30
N THR A 53 -0.68 9.44 2.47
CA THR A 53 0.59 9.19 3.14
C THR A 53 0.67 7.74 3.59
N LEU A 54 1.89 7.20 3.56
CA LEU A 54 2.17 5.82 3.89
C LEU A 54 3.56 5.74 4.50
N THR A 55 3.68 5.12 5.68
CA THR A 55 4.99 4.83 6.28
C THR A 55 4.99 3.49 7.01
N ALA A 56 6.01 2.69 6.76
CA ALA A 56 6.22 1.44 7.47
C ALA A 56 6.95 1.73 8.78
N HIS A 57 6.45 1.17 9.89
CA HIS A 57 7.12 1.26 11.18
C HIS A 57 8.45 0.51 11.12
N GLU A 58 9.50 1.02 11.79
CA GLU A 58 10.85 0.43 11.76
C GLU A 58 10.90 -1.05 12.19
N ASN A 59 10.10 -1.44 13.19
CA ASN A 59 9.98 -2.84 13.61
C ASN A 59 9.25 -3.75 12.61
N GLY A 60 8.73 -3.22 11.50
CA GLY A 60 8.16 -3.96 10.37
C GLY A 60 6.89 -4.76 10.65
N LYS A 61 6.19 -4.45 11.75
CA LYS A 61 4.91 -5.08 12.13
C LYS A 61 3.70 -4.18 11.86
N LEU A 62 3.92 -2.89 11.63
CA LEU A 62 2.88 -1.89 11.49
C LEU A 62 3.17 -1.00 10.29
N VAL A 63 2.11 -0.51 9.67
CA VAL A 63 2.13 0.49 8.61
C VAL A 63 1.09 1.54 8.97
N ALA A 64 1.49 2.81 8.95
CA ALA A 64 0.58 3.93 9.15
C ALA A 64 0.18 4.52 7.80
N VAL A 65 -1.10 4.81 7.65
CA VAL A 65 -1.68 5.35 6.42
C VAL A 65 -2.56 6.55 6.76
N GLY A 66 -2.37 7.66 6.04
CA GLY A 66 -3.18 8.87 6.19
C GLY A 66 -4.11 9.07 4.99
N SER A 67 -5.34 9.50 5.25
CA SER A 67 -6.34 9.84 4.24
C SER A 67 -6.54 11.36 4.13
N ASP A 68 -7.33 11.82 3.16
CA ASP A 68 -7.72 13.22 3.03
C ASP A 68 -8.60 13.74 4.19
N LYS A 69 -9.23 12.84 4.96
CA LYS A 69 -10.08 13.14 6.11
C LYS A 69 -9.61 12.47 7.38
#